data_AF-A0A971U1C0-F1
#
_entry.id   AF-A0A971U1C0-F1
#
_cell.length_a   1.000
_cell.length_b   1.000
_cell.length_c   1.000
_cell.angle_alpha   90.00
_cell.angle_beta   90.00
_cell.angle_gamma   90.00
#
_symmetry.space_group_name_H-M   'P 1'
#
loop_
_entity.id
_entity.type
_entity.pdbx_description
1 polymer ?
#
loop_
_entity_poly.entity_id
_entity_poly.type
_entity_poly.pdbx_seq_one_letter_code
_entity_poly.pdbx_strand_id
1 'polypeptide(L)'
;CQAAPVVQTVIVTATPLAVTPEAAPTQTPHIVVVTATPAPVTPTPDPGASIKLIGLERELILSIDQLKQLPVTEGYAGTKSSTGKITPPTVHTGVSLADLCEQVGGCDETTAITIVAKDGYGITFSHAQVYEGAFVTFDPATGDEVTREGPLTPIVVYEREGEPIPTDEDGPLRIGVVSSEPNQVTDGHWAVKWAREMQIKPAIVEWTLHLEGAIVEEMSRDTFESGAAPTCHESPWVDDEGRKWIGMPLYYLVGRVDDANKHEGGAFNDELVSVGYQVDVVAADGYRVTLDGARVSRNKEIIMAYLVDDEPLPDDQWPLRLVGDDLAKNEMVGAVAQVLLSGEAIVPVEAQAEATPTPTPEPVEAAAAPEMAAGVLHIYGKVATPIAYDAAALAQVGIETVAVEHLKKGAISVEGVRLNELLAACEPDGAATTLHLTAGDGYAIDMPLADLLACDDCMLEVSDEGYDLAMSGMDTGLWVKDVRLLEVK
;
A
#
# COMPACT_ATOMS: atom_id res chain seq x y z
N CYS A 1 -56.53 -29.83 -26.69
CA CYS A 1 -56.58 -28.38 -26.40
C CYS A 1 -56.91 -28.21 -24.93
N GLN A 2 -55.90 -28.16 -24.07
CA GLN A 2 -56.07 -27.97 -22.62
C GLN A 2 -56.21 -26.47 -22.33
N ALA A 3 -57.26 -26.12 -21.59
CA ALA A 3 -57.52 -24.78 -21.09
C ALA A 3 -56.72 -24.54 -19.80
N ALA A 4 -56.14 -23.34 -19.68
CA ALA A 4 -55.33 -22.90 -18.54
C ALA A 4 -56.17 -22.71 -17.27
N PRO A 5 -55.64 -23.01 -16.07
CA PRO A 5 -56.25 -22.59 -14.82
C PRO A 5 -55.72 -21.22 -14.38
N VAL A 6 -56.67 -20.37 -14.02
CA VAL A 6 -56.51 -19.05 -13.40
C VAL A 6 -56.05 -19.22 -11.96
N VAL A 7 -55.03 -18.46 -11.53
CA VAL A 7 -54.66 -18.32 -10.11
C VAL A 7 -54.89 -16.87 -9.70
N GLN A 8 -55.75 -16.68 -8.70
CA GLN A 8 -56.06 -15.40 -8.06
C GLN A 8 -54.95 -14.97 -7.12
N THR A 9 -54.45 -13.75 -7.30
CA THR A 9 -53.55 -13.08 -6.35
C THR A 9 -54.38 -12.44 -5.24
N VAL A 10 -54.16 -12.85 -4.00
CA VAL A 10 -54.68 -12.20 -2.79
C VAL A 10 -53.63 -11.23 -2.28
N ILE A 11 -53.94 -9.93 -2.28
CA ILE A 11 -53.08 -8.88 -1.70
C ILE A 11 -53.46 -8.75 -0.22
N VAL A 12 -52.48 -8.95 0.66
CA VAL A 12 -52.59 -8.61 2.09
C VAL A 12 -51.65 -7.44 2.35
N THR A 13 -52.21 -6.25 2.53
CA THR A 13 -51.49 -5.07 3.00
C THR A 13 -51.46 -5.06 4.52
N ALA A 14 -50.27 -5.11 5.10
CA ALA A 14 -50.05 -4.82 6.51
C ALA A 14 -48.97 -3.74 6.62
N THR A 15 -49.39 -2.54 7.06
CA THR A 15 -48.50 -1.45 7.42
C THR A 15 -48.23 -1.53 8.93
N PRO A 16 -46.97 -1.61 9.39
CA PRO A 16 -46.64 -1.30 10.77
C PRO A 16 -46.12 0.13 10.94
N LEU A 17 -46.39 0.66 12.14
CA LEU A 17 -46.30 2.04 12.57
C LEU A 17 -44.88 2.52 12.90
N ALA A 18 -44.71 3.84 12.92
CA ALA A 18 -43.50 4.54 13.35
C ALA A 18 -43.15 4.29 14.83
N VAL A 19 -41.86 4.13 15.12
CA VAL A 19 -41.31 4.07 16.49
C VAL A 19 -40.22 5.13 16.66
N THR A 20 -40.34 5.91 17.73
CA THR A 20 -39.49 7.03 18.20
C THR A 20 -38.37 6.47 19.11
N PRO A 21 -37.21 7.15 19.32
CA PRO A 21 -35.95 6.51 19.69
C PRO A 21 -35.84 6.18 21.19
N GLU A 22 -35.10 5.11 21.50
CA GLU A 22 -34.77 4.70 22.87
C GLU A 22 -33.27 4.93 23.17
N ALA A 23 -33.00 5.45 24.37
CA ALA A 23 -31.68 5.85 24.85
C ALA A 23 -30.80 4.67 25.29
N ALA A 24 -29.49 4.91 25.25
CA ALA A 24 -28.39 3.96 25.47
C ALA A 24 -28.41 3.21 26.83
N PRO A 25 -27.92 1.96 26.88
CA PRO A 25 -27.43 1.36 28.11
C PRO A 25 -25.91 1.60 28.28
N THR A 26 -25.59 2.25 29.40
CA THR A 26 -24.26 2.27 30.03
C THR A 26 -23.93 0.88 30.57
N GLN A 27 -22.77 0.32 30.22
CA GLN A 27 -22.24 -0.86 30.93
C GLN A 27 -20.80 -0.63 31.41
N THR A 28 -20.62 -0.93 32.69
CA THR A 28 -19.39 -0.82 33.48
C THR A 28 -18.44 -1.99 33.16
N PRO A 29 -17.11 -1.77 33.09
CA PRO A 29 -16.16 -2.82 32.76
C PRO A 29 -16.05 -3.88 33.87
N HIS A 30 -16.07 -5.16 33.48
CA HIS A 30 -15.72 -6.28 34.36
C HIS A 30 -14.22 -6.55 34.30
N ILE A 31 -13.56 -6.50 35.46
CA ILE A 31 -12.16 -6.84 35.68
C ILE A 31 -12.02 -8.37 35.72
N VAL A 32 -11.17 -8.93 34.87
CA VAL A 32 -10.73 -10.33 34.96
C VAL A 32 -9.43 -10.39 35.76
N VAL A 33 -9.48 -11.06 36.91
CA VAL A 33 -8.31 -11.41 37.71
C VAL A 33 -7.80 -12.76 37.24
N VAL A 34 -6.60 -12.81 36.69
CA VAL A 34 -5.86 -14.05 36.43
C VAL A 34 -4.77 -14.19 37.48
N THR A 35 -4.92 -15.17 38.37
CA THR A 35 -3.85 -15.59 39.28
C THR A 35 -2.92 -16.55 38.55
N ALA A 36 -1.72 -16.09 38.23
CA ALA A 36 -0.63 -16.95 37.80
C ALA A 36 0.13 -17.47 39.03
N THR A 37 0.19 -18.80 39.16
CA THR A 37 1.17 -19.49 40.01
C THR A 37 2.57 -19.12 39.53
N PRO A 38 3.52 -18.76 40.42
CA PRO A 38 4.87 -18.40 39.98
C PRO A 38 5.57 -19.63 39.40
N ALA A 39 5.72 -19.64 38.07
CA ALA A 39 6.73 -20.44 37.42
C ALA A 39 8.11 -19.88 37.80
N PRO A 40 9.15 -20.73 37.94
CA PRO A 40 10.48 -20.29 38.31
C PRO A 40 10.95 -19.20 37.35
N VAL A 41 11.34 -18.05 37.91
CA VAL A 41 11.93 -16.96 37.15
C VAL A 41 13.25 -17.43 36.54
N THR A 42 13.20 -17.78 35.26
CA THR A 42 14.37 -17.79 34.40
C THR A 42 14.99 -16.40 34.50
N PRO A 43 16.31 -16.27 34.71
CA PRO A 43 16.96 -14.97 34.83
C PRO A 43 16.54 -14.09 33.65
N THR A 44 16.11 -12.86 33.95
CA THR A 44 15.86 -11.83 32.93
C THR A 44 17.09 -11.76 32.04
N PRO A 45 17.03 -12.23 30.78
CA PRO A 45 18.16 -12.08 29.90
C PRO A 45 18.39 -10.59 29.71
N ASP A 46 19.66 -10.20 29.69
CA ASP A 46 20.05 -8.87 29.23
C ASP A 46 19.35 -8.64 27.88
N PRO A 47 18.61 -7.53 27.66
CA PRO A 47 18.01 -7.23 26.36
C PRO A 47 19.04 -7.15 25.22
N GLY A 48 20.35 -7.21 25.52
CA GLY A 48 21.39 -7.55 24.56
C GLY A 48 21.41 -9.03 24.18
N ALA A 49 21.38 -9.98 25.13
CA ALA A 49 21.73 -11.40 24.97
C ALA A 49 20.55 -12.36 24.67
N SER A 50 19.41 -11.83 24.20
CA SER A 50 18.24 -12.62 23.82
C SER A 50 17.50 -11.98 22.65
N ILE A 51 16.71 -12.78 21.94
CA ILE A 51 15.77 -12.33 20.92
C ILE A 51 14.34 -12.68 21.33
N LYS A 52 13.43 -11.71 21.20
CA LYS A 52 11.99 -11.92 21.33
C LYS A 52 11.43 -12.34 19.97
N LEU A 53 10.74 -13.46 19.92
CA LEU A 53 9.99 -13.93 18.77
C LEU A 53 8.50 -13.68 19.02
N ILE A 54 7.83 -13.00 18.11
CA ILE A 54 6.40 -12.72 18.15
C ILE A 54 5.78 -13.41 16.93
N GLY A 55 5.09 -14.52 17.15
CA GLY A 55 4.26 -15.15 16.12
C GLY A 55 2.79 -14.75 16.25
N LEU A 56 1.96 -15.26 15.36
CA LEU A 56 0.52 -14.93 15.31
C LEU A 56 -0.23 -15.44 16.57
N GLU A 57 0.18 -16.59 17.11
CA GLU A 57 -0.51 -17.22 18.25
C GLU A 57 0.24 -17.10 19.58
N ARG A 58 1.58 -16.93 19.53
CA ARG A 58 2.43 -16.95 20.73
C ARG A 58 3.67 -16.09 20.60
N GLU A 59 4.17 -15.67 21.76
CA GLU A 59 5.47 -15.03 21.89
C GLU A 59 6.45 -15.95 22.64
N LEU A 60 7.72 -15.87 22.27
CA LEU A 60 8.82 -16.56 22.93
C LEU A 60 10.00 -15.61 23.11
N ILE A 61 10.77 -15.78 24.17
CA ILE A 61 12.06 -15.10 24.34
C ILE A 61 13.13 -16.17 24.42
N LEU A 62 14.12 -16.09 23.53
CA LEU A 62 15.22 -17.04 23.44
C LEU A 62 16.53 -16.36 23.81
N SER A 63 17.24 -16.92 24.79
CA SER A 63 18.63 -16.56 25.06
C SER A 63 19.58 -17.12 24.01
N ILE A 64 20.80 -16.60 23.92
CA ILE A 64 21.85 -17.15 23.05
C ILE A 64 22.10 -18.65 23.33
N ASP A 65 22.10 -19.06 24.60
CA ASP A 65 22.27 -20.48 24.95
C ASP A 65 21.13 -21.36 24.41
N GLN A 66 19.90 -20.84 24.36
CA GLN A 66 18.76 -21.54 23.77
C GLN A 66 18.82 -21.55 22.25
N LEU A 67 19.24 -20.45 21.61
CA LEU A 67 19.48 -20.39 20.16
C LEU A 67 20.51 -21.45 19.75
N LYS A 68 21.58 -21.64 20.52
CA LYS A 68 22.59 -22.68 20.29
C LYS A 68 22.07 -24.13 20.40
N GLN A 69 20.87 -24.35 20.93
CA GLN A 69 20.22 -25.67 20.96
C GLN A 69 19.26 -25.90 19.78
N LEU A 70 18.98 -24.88 18.98
CA LEU A 70 18.18 -24.99 17.75
C LEU A 70 19.06 -25.48 16.58
N PRO A 71 18.47 -25.85 15.42
CA PRO A 71 19.23 -26.16 14.22
C PRO A 71 20.20 -25.02 13.87
N VAL A 72 21.50 -25.35 13.85
CA VAL A 72 22.57 -24.38 13.59
C VAL A 72 22.77 -24.24 12.09
N THR A 73 22.77 -22.99 11.62
CA THR A 73 23.15 -22.62 10.26
C THR A 73 24.45 -21.83 10.29
N GLU A 74 25.38 -22.20 9.42
CA GLU A 74 26.69 -21.55 9.28
C GLU A 74 26.97 -21.29 7.80
N GLY A 75 27.58 -20.14 7.51
CA GLY A 75 28.03 -19.80 6.17
C GLY A 75 28.72 -18.45 6.09
N TYR A 76 29.04 -18.02 4.87
CA TYR A 76 29.72 -16.77 4.59
C TYR A 76 28.72 -15.64 4.38
N ALA A 77 28.86 -14.56 5.16
CA ALA A 77 28.09 -13.34 4.95
C ALA A 77 29.01 -12.12 4.91
N GLY A 78 28.74 -11.23 3.97
CA GLY A 78 29.39 -9.93 3.82
C GLY A 78 28.40 -8.92 3.26
N THR A 79 28.76 -7.65 3.25
CA THR A 79 27.82 -6.58 2.89
C THR A 79 28.41 -5.54 1.95
N LYS A 80 27.60 -5.03 1.03
CA LYS A 80 27.85 -3.78 0.31
C LYS A 80 26.98 -2.67 0.92
N SER A 81 27.60 -1.57 1.35
CA SER A 81 26.84 -0.39 1.80
C SER A 81 26.27 0.40 0.62
N SER A 82 25.31 1.30 0.87
CA SER A 82 24.74 2.20 -0.14
C SER A 82 25.77 3.10 -0.82
N THR A 83 26.91 3.37 -0.17
CA THR A 83 28.04 4.12 -0.75
C THR A 83 29.01 3.25 -1.55
N GLY A 84 28.68 1.97 -1.77
CA GLY A 84 29.49 1.00 -2.51
C GLY A 84 30.64 0.37 -1.72
N LYS A 85 30.85 0.75 -0.45
CA LYS A 85 31.88 0.13 0.39
C LYS A 85 31.55 -1.35 0.66
N ILE A 86 32.50 -2.24 0.35
CA ILE A 86 32.40 -3.68 0.61
C ILE A 86 32.99 -4.03 1.98
N THR A 87 32.23 -4.80 2.75
CA THR A 87 32.70 -5.59 3.89
C THR A 87 32.82 -7.04 3.42
N PRO A 88 34.05 -7.60 3.35
CA PRO A 88 34.26 -8.93 2.80
C PRO A 88 33.46 -10.03 3.54
N PRO A 89 33.07 -11.11 2.84
CA PRO A 89 32.42 -12.24 3.48
C PRO A 89 33.28 -12.88 4.56
N THR A 90 32.71 -13.08 5.74
CA THR A 90 33.31 -13.82 6.86
C THR A 90 32.34 -14.90 7.34
N VAL A 91 32.84 -15.89 8.08
CA VAL A 91 31.99 -16.99 8.59
C VAL A 91 31.10 -16.47 9.71
N HIS A 92 29.80 -16.71 9.59
CA HIS A 92 28.78 -16.38 10.59
C HIS A 92 28.02 -17.65 10.97
N THR A 93 27.72 -17.79 12.26
CA THR A 93 27.03 -18.94 12.84
C THR A 93 25.81 -18.46 13.63
N GLY A 94 24.67 -19.11 13.39
CA GLY A 94 23.38 -18.66 13.90
C GLY A 94 22.24 -19.66 13.70
N VAL A 95 21.01 -19.18 13.84
CA VAL A 95 19.77 -19.94 13.56
C VAL A 95 19.05 -19.27 12.40
N SER A 96 18.53 -20.04 11.45
CA SER A 96 17.81 -19.48 10.30
C SER A 96 16.50 -18.80 10.71
N LEU A 97 16.07 -17.77 9.96
CA LEU A 97 14.78 -17.15 10.20
C LEU A 97 13.61 -18.14 10.02
N ALA A 98 13.75 -19.11 9.11
CA ALA A 98 12.79 -20.19 8.92
C ALA A 98 12.68 -21.07 10.18
N ASP A 99 13.80 -21.53 10.75
CA ASP A 99 13.79 -22.36 11.96
C ASP A 99 13.26 -21.60 13.19
N LEU A 100 13.52 -20.29 13.27
CA LEU A 100 12.94 -19.43 14.31
C LEU A 100 11.44 -19.24 14.12
N CYS A 101 10.98 -19.18 12.88
CA CYS A 101 9.56 -19.05 12.59
C CYS A 101 8.77 -20.29 13.10
N GLU A 102 9.32 -21.49 12.92
CA GLU A 102 8.75 -22.73 13.47
C GLU A 102 8.64 -22.69 15.02
N GLN A 103 9.47 -21.89 15.70
CA GLN A 103 9.37 -21.73 17.16
C GLN A 103 8.16 -20.91 17.61
N VAL A 104 7.46 -20.21 16.72
CA VAL A 104 6.32 -19.34 17.09
C VAL A 104 5.05 -19.57 16.26
N GLY A 105 4.95 -20.72 15.57
CA GLY A 105 3.74 -21.14 14.88
C GLY A 105 3.90 -21.40 13.38
N GLY A 106 5.09 -21.16 12.83
CA GLY A 106 5.35 -21.30 11.39
C GLY A 106 5.04 -20.03 10.60
N CYS A 107 5.59 -19.97 9.38
CA CYS A 107 5.42 -18.89 8.42
C CYS A 107 5.10 -19.55 7.08
N ASP A 108 4.09 -19.05 6.39
CA ASP A 108 3.74 -19.44 5.03
C ASP A 108 3.81 -18.23 4.09
N GLU A 109 3.42 -18.42 2.83
CA GLU A 109 3.44 -17.41 1.77
C GLU A 109 2.59 -16.17 2.09
N THR A 110 1.66 -16.28 3.03
CA THR A 110 0.81 -15.18 3.51
C THR A 110 1.43 -14.40 4.66
N THR A 111 2.67 -14.71 5.05
CA THR A 111 3.37 -14.08 6.17
C THR A 111 4.73 -13.49 5.78
N ALA A 112 5.13 -12.43 6.49
CA ALA A 112 6.42 -11.77 6.36
C ALA A 112 7.09 -11.65 7.74
N ILE A 113 8.42 -11.61 7.76
CA ILE A 113 9.20 -11.54 9.00
C ILE A 113 9.80 -10.14 9.15
N THR A 114 9.37 -9.36 10.14
CA THR A 114 10.02 -8.11 10.52
C THR A 114 11.06 -8.34 11.60
N ILE A 115 12.30 -7.90 11.39
CA ILE A 115 13.34 -7.83 12.41
C ILE A 115 13.44 -6.40 12.94
N VAL A 116 13.47 -6.24 14.26
CA VAL A 116 13.64 -4.95 14.94
C VAL A 116 14.91 -4.95 15.78
N ALA A 117 15.69 -3.90 15.63
CA ALA A 117 16.94 -3.66 16.34
C ALA A 117 16.74 -2.87 17.63
N LYS A 118 17.78 -2.83 18.46
CA LYS A 118 17.84 -2.07 19.72
C LYS A 118 17.52 -0.57 19.57
N ASP A 119 17.89 0.04 18.45
CA ASP A 119 17.71 1.46 18.15
C ASP A 119 16.34 1.77 17.52
N GLY A 120 15.48 0.77 17.35
CA GLY A 120 14.18 0.91 16.71
C GLY A 120 14.20 0.74 15.20
N TYR A 121 15.37 0.54 14.57
CA TYR A 121 15.43 0.21 13.16
C TYR A 121 14.73 -1.14 12.91
N GLY A 122 13.85 -1.18 11.90
CA GLY A 122 13.11 -2.38 11.51
C GLY A 122 13.24 -2.67 10.02
N ILE A 123 13.35 -3.94 9.65
CA ILE A 123 13.33 -4.39 8.25
C ILE A 123 12.46 -5.64 8.10
N THR A 124 11.75 -5.75 6.98
CA THR A 124 10.86 -6.88 6.68
C THR A 124 11.46 -7.76 5.60
N PHE A 125 11.45 -9.08 5.83
CA PHE A 125 11.83 -10.12 4.89
C PHE A 125 10.56 -10.78 4.34
N SER A 126 10.47 -10.93 3.02
CA SER A 126 9.39 -11.68 2.35
C SER A 126 9.56 -13.18 2.52
N HIS A 127 8.49 -13.95 2.27
CA HIS A 127 8.55 -15.42 2.23
C HIS A 127 9.65 -15.92 1.28
N ALA A 128 9.72 -15.39 0.06
CA ALA A 128 10.75 -15.75 -0.92
C ALA A 128 12.17 -15.45 -0.43
N GLN A 129 12.39 -14.36 0.30
CA GLN A 129 13.71 -14.07 0.88
C GLN A 129 14.08 -15.05 1.99
N VAL A 130 13.11 -15.47 2.80
CA VAL A 130 13.33 -16.39 3.92
C VAL A 130 13.56 -17.82 3.44
N TYR A 131 12.75 -18.30 2.49
CA TYR A 131 12.70 -19.71 2.11
C TYR A 131 13.37 -20.02 0.76
N GLU A 132 13.44 -19.05 -0.16
CA GLU A 132 14.05 -19.23 -1.48
C GLU A 132 15.41 -18.51 -1.60
N GLY A 133 15.75 -17.63 -0.65
CA GLY A 133 16.99 -16.87 -0.67
C GLY A 133 17.03 -15.80 -1.76
N ALA A 134 15.88 -15.22 -2.12
CA ALA A 134 15.73 -14.23 -3.18
C ALA A 134 16.31 -12.85 -2.82
N PHE A 135 17.64 -12.75 -2.73
CA PHE A 135 18.37 -11.50 -2.49
C PHE A 135 19.18 -11.08 -3.73
N VAL A 136 19.31 -9.76 -3.92
CA VAL A 136 20.30 -9.20 -4.83
C VAL A 136 21.69 -9.41 -4.24
N THR A 137 22.63 -9.86 -5.08
CA THR A 137 24.00 -10.15 -4.67
C THR A 137 25.03 -9.40 -5.50
N PHE A 138 26.16 -9.10 -4.87
CA PHE A 138 27.27 -8.39 -5.49
C PHE A 138 28.59 -9.16 -5.39
N ASP A 139 29.46 -8.97 -6.36
CA ASP A 139 30.82 -9.52 -6.34
C ASP A 139 31.64 -8.85 -5.21
N PRO A 140 32.26 -9.62 -4.29
CA PRO A 140 33.02 -9.05 -3.18
C PRO A 140 34.28 -8.27 -3.58
N ALA A 141 34.80 -8.48 -4.78
CA ALA A 141 36.00 -7.81 -5.27
C ALA A 141 35.67 -6.53 -6.04
N THR A 142 34.61 -6.54 -6.86
CA THR A 142 34.27 -5.39 -7.74
C THR A 142 33.08 -4.58 -7.23
N GLY A 143 32.17 -5.18 -6.47
CA GLY A 143 30.91 -4.57 -6.05
C GLY A 143 29.83 -4.55 -7.14
N ASP A 144 30.09 -5.17 -8.29
CA ASP A 144 29.11 -5.31 -9.37
C ASP A 144 28.03 -6.31 -8.98
N GLU A 145 26.80 -6.07 -9.43
CA GLU A 145 25.71 -7.02 -9.25
C GLU A 145 26.00 -8.31 -10.03
N VAL A 146 25.76 -9.44 -9.39
CA VAL A 146 25.99 -10.77 -9.95
C VAL A 146 24.84 -11.69 -9.61
N THR A 147 24.57 -12.65 -10.49
CA THR A 147 23.76 -13.82 -10.16
C THR A 147 24.70 -14.97 -9.83
N ARG A 148 24.51 -15.60 -8.67
CA ARG A 148 25.31 -16.74 -8.21
C ARG A 148 24.40 -17.93 -7.94
N GLU A 149 24.91 -19.13 -8.19
CA GLU A 149 24.21 -20.36 -7.82
C GLU A 149 24.49 -20.71 -6.36
N GLY A 150 23.46 -21.18 -5.66
CA GLY A 150 23.53 -21.60 -4.25
C GLY A 150 22.51 -20.85 -3.39
N PRO A 151 21.88 -21.52 -2.41
CA PRO A 151 20.87 -20.87 -1.58
C PRO A 151 21.50 -19.81 -0.68
N LEU A 152 20.79 -18.71 -0.52
CA LEU A 152 21.02 -17.74 0.53
C LEU A 152 20.10 -18.00 1.70
N THR A 153 20.63 -17.91 2.91
CA THR A 153 19.83 -18.12 4.13
C THR A 153 20.00 -16.96 5.08
N PRO A 154 18.93 -16.20 5.40
CA PRO A 154 18.99 -15.21 6.46
C PRO A 154 18.99 -15.90 7.83
N ILE A 155 19.92 -15.51 8.70
CA ILE A 155 20.11 -16.09 10.03
C ILE A 155 20.22 -15.00 11.10
N VAL A 156 19.74 -15.31 12.31
CA VAL A 156 20.11 -14.58 13.53
C VAL A 156 21.45 -15.12 14.00
N VAL A 157 22.49 -14.31 13.81
CA VAL A 157 23.89 -14.62 14.11
C VAL A 157 24.18 -14.36 15.59
N TYR A 158 24.79 -15.33 16.26
CA TYR A 158 25.38 -15.16 17.60
C TYR A 158 26.91 -15.28 17.62
N GLU A 159 27.54 -15.78 16.55
CA GLU A 159 28.99 -15.92 16.41
C GLU A 159 29.48 -15.48 15.01
N ARG A 160 30.62 -14.79 14.96
CA ARG A 160 31.34 -14.43 13.73
C ARG A 160 32.79 -14.88 13.88
N GLU A 161 33.27 -15.65 12.91
CA GLU A 161 34.60 -16.25 12.91
C GLU A 161 34.89 -17.09 14.17
N GLY A 162 33.85 -17.75 14.72
CA GLY A 162 33.93 -18.58 15.92
C GLY A 162 33.95 -17.81 17.24
N GLU A 163 33.88 -16.47 17.20
CA GLU A 163 33.85 -15.61 18.37
C GLU A 163 32.44 -15.00 18.56
N PRO A 164 31.98 -14.76 19.80
CA PRO A 164 30.72 -14.08 20.05
C PRO A 164 30.68 -12.69 19.41
N ILE A 165 29.51 -12.27 18.92
CA ILE A 165 29.38 -10.93 18.34
C ILE A 165 29.67 -9.86 19.41
N PRO A 166 30.57 -8.88 19.15
CA PRO A 166 30.87 -7.83 20.10
C PRO A 166 29.63 -7.01 20.47
N THR A 167 29.25 -7.08 21.76
CA THR A 167 28.00 -6.49 22.27
C THR A 167 27.89 -4.98 22.03
N ASP A 168 29.01 -4.26 22.13
CA ASP A 168 29.05 -2.80 22.03
C ASP A 168 29.22 -2.28 20.60
N GLU A 169 29.53 -3.13 19.62
CA GLU A 169 29.79 -2.71 18.23
C GLU A 169 28.76 -3.22 17.22
N ASP A 170 28.35 -4.49 17.37
CA ASP A 170 27.48 -5.20 16.43
C ASP A 170 26.26 -5.84 17.11
N GLY A 171 26.25 -5.89 18.45
CA GLY A 171 25.20 -6.46 19.29
C GLY A 171 25.31 -7.96 19.38
N PRO A 172 25.06 -8.60 20.54
CA PRO A 172 25.47 -10.00 20.65
C PRO A 172 24.58 -10.90 19.76
N LEU A 173 23.48 -10.35 19.22
CA LEU A 173 22.74 -10.87 18.08
C LEU A 173 22.67 -9.84 16.95
N ARG A 174 22.80 -10.33 15.71
CA ARG A 174 22.62 -9.55 14.47
C ARG A 174 22.03 -10.41 13.36
N ILE A 175 21.62 -9.81 12.24
CA ILE A 175 21.25 -10.55 11.04
C ILE A 175 22.46 -10.70 10.11
N GLY A 176 22.56 -11.86 9.46
CA GLY A 176 23.45 -12.13 8.34
C GLY A 176 22.73 -12.97 7.28
N VAL A 177 23.01 -12.71 6.00
CA VAL A 177 22.51 -13.52 4.88
C VAL A 177 23.67 -14.37 4.39
N VAL A 178 23.65 -15.66 4.73
CA VAL A 178 24.79 -16.56 4.52
C VAL A 178 24.67 -17.38 3.23
N SER A 179 25.81 -17.59 2.57
CA SER A 179 26.01 -18.55 1.48
C SER A 179 27.01 -19.63 1.90
N SER A 180 27.04 -20.76 1.17
CA SER A 180 28.07 -21.79 1.38
C SER A 180 29.48 -21.37 0.94
N GLU A 181 29.59 -20.36 0.07
CA GLU A 181 30.84 -19.90 -0.54
C GLU A 181 31.06 -18.40 -0.27
N PRO A 182 32.30 -17.91 -0.09
CA PRO A 182 32.62 -16.50 0.17
C PRO A 182 32.65 -15.65 -1.12
N ASN A 183 31.77 -15.92 -2.07
CA ASN A 183 31.80 -15.37 -3.43
C ASN A 183 30.75 -14.27 -3.68
N GLN A 184 30.03 -13.84 -2.64
CA GLN A 184 28.99 -12.83 -2.73
C GLN A 184 28.83 -12.01 -1.46
N VAL A 185 28.32 -10.79 -1.61
CA VAL A 185 27.81 -9.95 -0.54
C VAL A 185 26.39 -9.50 -0.87
N THR A 186 25.59 -9.19 0.15
CA THR A 186 24.25 -8.59 0.00
C THR A 186 24.28 -7.12 0.37
N ASP A 187 23.18 -6.40 0.15
CA ASP A 187 23.06 -5.04 0.67
C ASP A 187 23.17 -4.98 2.20
N GLY A 188 23.81 -3.92 2.69
CA GLY A 188 24.11 -3.74 4.10
C GLY A 188 22.88 -3.53 4.99
N HIS A 189 21.75 -3.11 4.42
CA HIS A 189 20.50 -2.94 5.17
C HIS A 189 19.96 -4.28 5.72
N TRP A 190 20.28 -5.41 5.07
CA TRP A 190 19.90 -6.74 5.56
C TRP A 190 20.67 -7.15 6.82
N ALA A 191 21.85 -6.58 7.05
CA ALA A 191 22.76 -7.02 8.09
C ALA A 191 22.53 -6.28 9.42
N VAL A 192 21.29 -6.31 9.90
CA VAL A 192 20.78 -5.58 11.08
C VAL A 192 21.60 -5.89 12.33
N LYS A 193 22.19 -4.86 12.93
CA LYS A 193 22.94 -4.95 14.19
C LYS A 193 22.02 -4.86 15.40
N TRP A 194 22.45 -5.44 16.53
CA TRP A 194 21.65 -5.48 17.77
C TRP A 194 20.21 -5.94 17.54
N ALA A 195 20.03 -7.02 16.78
CA ALA A 195 18.71 -7.61 16.55
C ALA A 195 18.11 -8.05 17.89
N ARG A 196 16.89 -7.60 18.17
CA ARG A 196 16.20 -7.84 19.46
C ARG A 196 14.88 -8.53 19.32
N GLU A 197 14.18 -8.28 18.22
CA GLU A 197 12.84 -8.79 18.03
C GLU A 197 12.67 -9.30 16.60
N MET A 198 11.98 -10.41 16.48
CA MET A 198 11.48 -10.96 15.23
C MET A 198 9.97 -11.03 15.36
N GLN A 199 9.25 -10.41 14.44
CA GLN A 199 7.79 -10.41 14.37
C GLN A 199 7.35 -11.09 13.08
N ILE A 200 6.45 -12.06 13.19
CA ILE A 200 5.69 -12.54 12.04
C ILE A 200 4.49 -11.63 11.88
N LYS A 201 4.32 -11.11 10.68
CA LYS A 201 3.15 -10.32 10.28
C LYS A 201 2.50 -11.00 9.09
N PRO A 202 1.20 -10.81 8.85
CA PRO A 202 0.64 -11.06 7.53
C PRO A 202 1.51 -10.33 6.49
N ALA A 203 2.03 -11.09 5.53
CA ALA A 203 2.58 -10.52 4.33
C ALA A 203 1.42 -9.76 3.70
N ILE A 204 1.63 -8.48 3.45
CA ILE A 204 0.84 -7.76 2.49
C ILE A 204 1.06 -8.48 1.15
N VAL A 205 0.18 -9.43 0.84
CA VAL A 205 0.18 -10.10 -0.46
C VAL A 205 -0.54 -9.13 -1.39
N GLU A 206 0.22 -8.47 -2.24
CA GLU A 206 -0.32 -7.58 -3.27
C GLU A 206 -1.24 -8.38 -4.19
N TRP A 207 -2.41 -7.83 -4.46
CA TRP A 207 -3.34 -8.34 -5.45
C TRP A 207 -3.94 -7.17 -6.23
N THR A 208 -4.41 -7.49 -7.43
CA THR A 208 -5.04 -6.52 -8.32
C THR A 208 -6.41 -7.05 -8.72
N LEU A 209 -7.43 -6.20 -8.58
CA LEU A 209 -8.76 -6.44 -9.12
C LEU A 209 -8.86 -5.78 -10.49
N HIS A 210 -9.15 -6.58 -11.52
CA HIS A 210 -9.38 -6.09 -12.87
C HIS A 210 -10.83 -5.62 -13.03
N LEU A 211 -11.02 -4.35 -13.39
CA LEU A 211 -12.32 -3.74 -13.69
C LEU A 211 -12.36 -3.37 -15.17
N GLU A 212 -13.38 -3.82 -15.90
CA GLU A 212 -13.51 -3.52 -17.33
C GLU A 212 -14.96 -3.18 -17.71
N GLY A 213 -15.12 -2.07 -18.43
CA GLY A 213 -16.38 -1.64 -19.01
C GLY A 213 -16.14 -0.64 -20.15
N ALA A 214 -16.63 0.58 -20.02
CA ALA A 214 -16.32 1.67 -20.93
C ALA A 214 -14.83 2.08 -20.84
N ILE A 215 -14.21 1.89 -19.67
CA ILE A 215 -12.78 1.99 -19.44
C ILE A 215 -12.26 0.75 -18.71
N VAL A 216 -10.95 0.56 -18.72
CA VAL A 216 -10.26 -0.51 -18.00
C VAL A 216 -9.48 0.08 -16.83
N GLU A 217 -9.59 -0.54 -15.67
CA GLU A 217 -8.81 -0.22 -14.48
C GLU A 217 -8.24 -1.47 -13.83
N GLU A 218 -6.95 -1.41 -13.52
CA GLU A 218 -6.27 -2.33 -12.61
C GLU A 218 -6.25 -1.71 -11.20
N MET A 219 -7.16 -2.15 -10.33
CA MET A 219 -7.26 -1.63 -8.97
C MET A 219 -6.34 -2.42 -8.04
N SER A 220 -5.35 -1.76 -7.43
CA SER A 220 -4.49 -2.38 -6.44
C SER A 220 -5.22 -2.66 -5.13
N ARG A 221 -4.69 -3.63 -4.36
CA ARG A 221 -5.09 -3.91 -2.97
C ARG A 221 -5.23 -2.65 -2.13
N ASP A 222 -4.17 -1.84 -2.08
CA ASP A 222 -4.16 -0.60 -1.28
C ASP A 222 -5.27 0.38 -1.69
N THR A 223 -5.55 0.48 -2.99
CA THR A 223 -6.63 1.33 -3.51
C THR A 223 -8.00 0.80 -3.06
N PHE A 224 -8.21 -0.52 -3.13
CA PHE A 224 -9.44 -1.14 -2.69
C PHE A 224 -9.63 -1.01 -1.18
N GLU A 225 -8.62 -1.34 -0.37
CA GLU A 225 -8.69 -1.27 1.09
C GLU A 225 -8.90 0.17 1.58
N SER A 226 -8.26 1.15 0.94
CA SER A 226 -8.51 2.57 1.19
C SER A 226 -9.95 2.97 0.86
N GLY A 227 -10.49 2.50 -0.27
CA GLY A 227 -11.90 2.67 -0.62
C GLY A 227 -12.86 2.02 0.37
N ALA A 228 -12.50 0.84 0.90
CA ALA A 228 -13.31 0.06 1.84
C ALA A 228 -13.10 0.47 3.31
N ALA A 229 -12.27 1.49 3.59
CA ALA A 229 -12.00 1.93 4.96
C ALA A 229 -13.26 2.51 5.64
N PRO A 230 -13.36 2.45 6.99
CA PRO A 230 -14.51 2.96 7.76
C PRO A 230 -14.90 4.41 7.46
N THR A 231 -13.94 5.23 7.04
CA THR A 231 -14.14 6.65 6.72
C THR A 231 -14.55 6.91 5.27
N CYS A 232 -14.66 5.87 4.45
CA CYS A 232 -14.91 5.96 3.01
C CYS A 232 -16.18 5.18 2.62
N HIS A 233 -16.04 3.96 2.07
CA HIS A 233 -17.15 3.16 1.55
C HIS A 233 -17.28 1.79 2.24
N GLU A 234 -16.75 1.65 3.47
CA GLU A 234 -16.94 0.43 4.27
C GLU A 234 -18.43 0.05 4.38
N SER A 235 -18.71 -1.22 4.14
CA SER A 235 -20.01 -1.84 4.38
C SER A 235 -19.81 -3.23 4.99
N PRO A 236 -20.19 -3.42 6.27
CA PRO A 236 -20.17 -4.73 6.91
C PRO A 236 -21.42 -5.54 6.58
N TRP A 237 -21.30 -6.86 6.54
CA TRP A 237 -22.41 -7.81 6.44
C TRP A 237 -22.20 -8.99 7.38
N VAL A 238 -23.27 -9.55 7.95
CA VAL A 238 -23.18 -10.71 8.86
C VAL A 238 -23.95 -11.86 8.24
N ASP A 239 -23.30 -13.01 8.08
CA ASP A 239 -23.92 -14.18 7.48
C ASP A 239 -24.80 -14.98 8.46
N ASP A 240 -25.50 -16.00 7.94
CA ASP A 240 -26.36 -16.91 8.71
C ASP A 240 -25.61 -17.63 9.85
N GLU A 241 -24.28 -17.72 9.76
CA GLU A 241 -23.39 -18.40 10.72
C GLU A 241 -22.84 -17.42 11.78
N GLY A 242 -23.14 -16.12 11.64
CA GLY A 242 -22.72 -15.06 12.54
C GLY A 242 -21.34 -14.49 12.27
N ARG A 243 -20.71 -14.84 11.13
CA ARG A 243 -19.42 -14.26 10.72
C ARG A 243 -19.62 -12.89 10.12
N LYS A 244 -18.74 -11.95 10.47
CA LYS A 244 -18.78 -10.55 10.03
C LYS A 244 -17.85 -10.35 8.83
N TRP A 245 -18.41 -10.06 7.67
CA TRP A 245 -17.71 -9.75 6.44
C TRP A 245 -17.55 -8.23 6.28
N ILE A 246 -16.40 -7.77 5.80
CA ILE A 246 -16.11 -6.33 5.61
C ILE A 246 -15.60 -6.09 4.19
N GLY A 247 -16.11 -5.03 3.58
CA GLY A 247 -15.78 -4.65 2.21
C GLY A 247 -16.43 -3.34 1.80
N MET A 248 -16.69 -3.21 0.49
CA MET A 248 -17.44 -2.08 -0.06
C MET A 248 -18.61 -2.58 -0.94
N PRO A 249 -19.69 -1.79 -1.07
CA PRO A 249 -20.77 -2.10 -2.01
C PRO A 249 -20.28 -2.22 -3.46
N LEU A 250 -20.69 -3.27 -4.17
CA LEU A 250 -20.24 -3.59 -5.53
C LEU A 250 -20.47 -2.42 -6.52
N TYR A 251 -21.54 -1.65 -6.34
CA TYR A 251 -21.86 -0.54 -7.26
C TYR A 251 -20.79 0.55 -7.28
N TYR A 252 -20.00 0.72 -6.21
CA TYR A 252 -18.88 1.66 -6.23
C TYR A 252 -17.78 1.23 -7.19
N LEU A 253 -17.53 -0.07 -7.34
CA LEU A 253 -16.55 -0.62 -8.28
C LEU A 253 -17.06 -0.54 -9.73
N VAL A 254 -18.35 -0.86 -9.93
CA VAL A 254 -19.01 -0.76 -11.24
C VAL A 254 -18.97 0.68 -11.76
N GLY A 255 -19.24 1.65 -10.90
CA GLY A 255 -19.21 3.07 -11.26
C GLY A 255 -17.82 3.62 -11.61
N ARG A 256 -16.75 2.84 -11.43
CA ARG A 256 -15.41 3.25 -11.86
C ARG A 256 -15.15 2.98 -13.34
N VAL A 257 -15.98 2.15 -13.96
CA VAL A 257 -15.76 1.64 -15.31
C VAL A 257 -17.01 1.63 -16.18
N ASP A 258 -18.16 2.10 -15.71
CA ASP A 258 -19.40 2.16 -16.51
C ASP A 258 -19.37 3.29 -17.55
N ASP A 259 -18.64 4.38 -17.28
CA ASP A 259 -18.32 5.44 -18.24
C ASP A 259 -16.88 5.99 -18.08
N ALA A 260 -16.61 7.21 -18.56
CA ALA A 260 -15.31 7.85 -18.47
C ALA A 260 -15.01 8.46 -17.08
N ASN A 261 -16.02 8.61 -16.22
CA ASN A 261 -15.90 9.15 -14.87
C ASN A 261 -15.49 8.06 -13.89
N LYS A 262 -14.17 7.87 -13.77
CA LYS A 262 -13.58 6.82 -12.94
C LYS A 262 -13.90 6.92 -11.44
N HIS A 263 -13.97 8.13 -10.86
CA HIS A 263 -14.16 8.27 -9.41
C HIS A 263 -14.53 9.70 -8.94
N GLU A 264 -15.01 10.56 -9.83
CA GLU A 264 -15.47 11.89 -9.44
C GLU A 264 -16.88 11.83 -8.81
N GLY A 265 -17.39 12.97 -8.35
CA GLY A 265 -18.73 13.05 -7.76
C GLY A 265 -19.81 12.47 -8.68
N GLY A 266 -20.43 11.36 -8.27
CA GLY A 266 -21.45 10.68 -9.06
C GLY A 266 -20.93 9.68 -10.09
N ALA A 267 -19.73 9.12 -9.90
CA ALA A 267 -19.08 8.13 -10.79
C ALA A 267 -20.04 7.02 -11.29
N PHE A 268 -20.84 6.43 -10.41
CA PHE A 268 -21.86 5.48 -10.84
C PHE A 268 -22.96 6.14 -11.68
N ASN A 269 -23.09 5.74 -12.95
CA ASN A 269 -23.97 6.33 -13.92
C ASN A 269 -25.38 5.69 -13.89
N ASP A 270 -26.30 6.35 -13.19
CA ASP A 270 -27.69 5.92 -13.06
C ASP A 270 -28.46 5.95 -14.40
N GLU A 271 -28.02 6.73 -15.40
CA GLU A 271 -28.65 6.79 -16.72
C GLU A 271 -28.34 5.53 -17.54
N LEU A 272 -27.10 5.04 -17.49
CA LEU A 272 -26.71 3.79 -18.17
C LEU A 272 -27.44 2.58 -17.62
N VAL A 273 -27.72 2.57 -16.31
CA VAL A 273 -28.58 1.53 -15.70
C VAL A 273 -29.97 1.52 -16.31
N SER A 274 -30.54 2.69 -16.63
CA SER A 274 -31.87 2.78 -17.23
C SER A 274 -31.95 2.24 -18.67
N VAL A 275 -30.81 2.25 -19.37
CA VAL A 275 -30.64 1.60 -20.69
C VAL A 275 -30.42 0.09 -20.52
N GLY A 276 -29.70 -0.30 -19.47
CA GLY A 276 -29.48 -1.68 -19.05
C GLY A 276 -28.11 -2.21 -19.50
N TYR A 277 -27.40 -2.83 -18.55
CA TYR A 277 -26.17 -3.57 -18.77
C TYR A 277 -26.06 -4.72 -17.76
N GLN A 278 -25.14 -5.64 -17.99
CA GLN A 278 -24.85 -6.76 -17.12
C GLN A 278 -23.50 -6.55 -16.43
N VAL A 279 -23.38 -7.05 -15.20
CA VAL A 279 -22.17 -7.03 -14.38
C VAL A 279 -21.75 -8.47 -14.10
N ASP A 280 -20.67 -8.91 -14.72
CA ASP A 280 -20.04 -10.20 -14.48
C ASP A 280 -19.01 -10.08 -13.36
N VAL A 281 -19.16 -10.89 -12.31
CA VAL A 281 -18.15 -11.07 -11.25
C VAL A 281 -17.47 -12.41 -11.50
N VAL A 282 -16.16 -12.39 -11.72
CA VAL A 282 -15.38 -13.55 -12.19
C VAL A 282 -14.28 -13.91 -11.20
N ALA A 283 -14.26 -15.17 -10.78
CA ALA A 283 -13.21 -15.73 -9.95
C ALA A 283 -11.95 -16.08 -10.75
N ALA A 284 -10.81 -16.23 -10.05
CA ALA A 284 -9.53 -16.59 -10.64
C ALA A 284 -9.55 -17.95 -11.37
N ASP A 285 -10.44 -18.87 -10.97
CA ASP A 285 -10.64 -20.17 -11.62
C ASP A 285 -11.55 -20.11 -12.86
N GLY A 286 -12.09 -18.92 -13.18
CA GLY A 286 -13.01 -18.67 -14.28
C GLY A 286 -14.50 -18.86 -13.94
N TYR A 287 -14.85 -19.20 -12.69
CA TYR A 287 -16.25 -19.19 -12.25
C TYR A 287 -16.84 -17.79 -12.38
N ARG A 288 -18.09 -17.70 -12.87
CA ARG A 288 -18.74 -16.43 -13.22
C ARG A 288 -20.17 -16.38 -12.73
N VAL A 289 -20.52 -15.24 -12.15
CA VAL A 289 -21.90 -14.85 -11.83
C VAL A 289 -22.22 -13.55 -12.55
N THR A 290 -23.37 -13.51 -13.21
CA THR A 290 -23.84 -12.33 -13.95
C THR A 290 -25.02 -11.71 -13.19
N LEU A 291 -24.90 -10.43 -12.85
CA LEU A 291 -25.93 -9.64 -12.21
C LEU A 291 -26.46 -8.57 -13.19
N ASP A 292 -27.76 -8.30 -13.13
CA ASP A 292 -28.33 -7.18 -13.87
C ASP A 292 -27.90 -5.85 -13.24
N GLY A 293 -27.49 -4.87 -14.05
CA GLY A 293 -27.06 -3.55 -13.58
C GLY A 293 -28.12 -2.85 -12.73
N ALA A 294 -29.41 -3.09 -12.96
CA ALA A 294 -30.49 -2.55 -12.13
C ALA A 294 -30.52 -3.15 -10.72
N ARG A 295 -30.07 -4.40 -10.54
CA ARG A 295 -29.94 -5.03 -9.22
C ARG A 295 -28.74 -4.48 -8.45
N VAL A 296 -27.66 -4.15 -9.16
CA VAL A 296 -26.45 -3.57 -8.56
C VAL A 296 -26.65 -2.09 -8.23
N SER A 297 -27.47 -1.37 -9.00
CA SER A 297 -27.68 0.08 -8.88
C SER A 297 -27.96 0.54 -7.44
N ARG A 298 -26.99 1.29 -6.89
CA ARG A 298 -27.02 1.86 -5.53
C ARG A 298 -27.31 0.84 -4.42
N ASN A 299 -27.11 -0.46 -4.70
CA ASN A 299 -27.44 -1.54 -3.80
C ASN A 299 -26.28 -1.75 -2.82
N LYS A 300 -26.52 -1.47 -1.54
CA LYS A 300 -25.54 -1.63 -0.46
C LYS A 300 -25.52 -3.03 0.15
N GLU A 301 -26.49 -3.87 -0.24
CA GLU A 301 -26.63 -5.24 0.25
C GLU A 301 -25.88 -6.25 -0.64
N ILE A 302 -25.14 -5.79 -1.65
CA ILE A 302 -24.22 -6.60 -2.47
C ILE A 302 -22.82 -6.03 -2.27
N ILE A 303 -21.97 -6.78 -1.56
CA ILE A 303 -20.70 -6.30 -1.03
C ILE A 303 -19.56 -7.13 -1.63
N MET A 304 -18.51 -6.44 -2.08
CA MET A 304 -17.22 -7.04 -2.38
C MET A 304 -16.40 -7.01 -1.09
N ALA A 305 -16.28 -8.14 -0.40
CA ALA A 305 -15.60 -8.28 0.88
C ALA A 305 -14.12 -8.69 0.73
N TYR A 306 -13.28 -8.20 1.63
CA TYR A 306 -11.85 -8.54 1.73
C TYR A 306 -11.45 -9.05 3.13
N LEU A 307 -12.34 -8.91 4.13
CA LEU A 307 -12.14 -9.49 5.48
C LEU A 307 -13.36 -10.31 5.90
N VAL A 308 -13.10 -11.31 6.76
CA VAL A 308 -14.10 -12.05 7.54
C VAL A 308 -13.62 -12.14 8.99
N ASP A 309 -14.48 -11.76 9.94
CA ASP A 309 -14.18 -11.67 11.37
C ASP A 309 -12.90 -10.86 11.67
N ASP A 310 -12.74 -9.73 10.95
CA ASP A 310 -11.60 -8.80 11.01
C ASP A 310 -10.24 -9.41 10.55
N GLU A 311 -10.26 -10.60 9.96
CA GLU A 311 -9.09 -11.31 9.39
C GLU A 311 -9.18 -11.40 7.84
N PRO A 312 -8.06 -11.59 7.12
CA PRO A 312 -8.07 -11.87 5.69
C PRO A 312 -8.94 -13.08 5.33
N LEU A 313 -9.46 -13.09 4.10
CA LEU A 313 -10.25 -14.23 3.62
C LEU A 313 -9.41 -15.52 3.56
N PRO A 314 -10.01 -16.70 3.82
CA PRO A 314 -9.34 -17.98 3.62
C PRO A 314 -8.90 -18.16 2.17
N ASP A 315 -7.83 -18.96 1.94
CA ASP A 315 -7.19 -19.15 0.62
C ASP A 315 -8.17 -19.48 -0.53
N ASP A 316 -9.22 -20.26 -0.25
CA ASP A 316 -10.21 -20.67 -1.26
C ASP A 316 -11.19 -19.54 -1.66
N GLN A 317 -11.11 -18.40 -0.97
CA GLN A 317 -12.00 -17.24 -1.11
C GLN A 317 -11.23 -15.93 -1.28
N TRP A 318 -9.93 -15.94 -1.03
CA TRP A 318 -9.02 -14.82 -1.17
C TRP A 318 -8.73 -14.46 -2.65
N PRO A 319 -8.52 -13.18 -3.03
CA PRO A 319 -8.42 -12.00 -2.15
C PRO A 319 -9.76 -11.34 -1.85
N LEU A 320 -10.77 -11.57 -2.69
CA LEU A 320 -12.05 -10.90 -2.62
C LEU A 320 -13.20 -11.90 -2.75
N ARG A 321 -14.29 -11.64 -2.01
CA ARG A 321 -15.51 -12.44 -2.07
C ARG A 321 -16.75 -11.57 -2.22
N LEU A 322 -17.61 -11.91 -3.16
CA LEU A 322 -18.94 -11.33 -3.27
C LEU A 322 -19.87 -11.93 -2.21
N VAL A 323 -20.49 -11.07 -1.40
CA VAL A 323 -21.37 -11.46 -0.28
C VAL A 323 -22.55 -10.49 -0.16
N GLY A 324 -23.60 -10.88 0.59
CA GLY A 324 -24.75 -10.01 0.83
C GLY A 324 -26.12 -10.69 0.80
N ASP A 325 -27.11 -10.03 1.41
CA ASP A 325 -28.47 -10.56 1.57
C ASP A 325 -29.27 -10.59 0.25
N ASP A 326 -28.90 -9.73 -0.69
CA ASP A 326 -29.49 -9.70 -2.02
C ASP A 326 -28.71 -10.59 -3.00
N LEU A 327 -28.15 -11.70 -2.53
CA LEU A 327 -27.49 -12.74 -3.33
C LEU A 327 -28.01 -14.12 -2.97
N ALA A 328 -28.20 -14.99 -3.97
CA ALA A 328 -28.35 -16.41 -3.74
C ALA A 328 -27.00 -17.02 -3.33
N LYS A 329 -27.02 -18.15 -2.61
CA LYS A 329 -25.78 -18.78 -2.12
C LYS A 329 -24.78 -19.13 -3.22
N ASN A 330 -25.25 -19.49 -4.41
CA ASN A 330 -24.41 -19.76 -5.58
C ASN A 330 -23.95 -18.48 -6.30
N GLU A 331 -24.45 -17.31 -5.93
CA GLU A 331 -23.98 -16.02 -6.46
C GLU A 331 -22.83 -15.43 -5.62
N MET A 332 -22.57 -15.96 -4.41
CA MET A 332 -21.51 -15.50 -3.52
C MET A 332 -20.13 -16.06 -3.93
N VAL A 333 -19.55 -15.45 -4.97
CA VAL A 333 -18.27 -15.84 -5.58
C VAL A 333 -17.11 -15.55 -4.63
N GLY A 334 -16.26 -16.53 -4.35
CA GLY A 334 -14.96 -16.33 -3.71
C GLY A 334 -13.83 -16.23 -4.73
N ALA A 335 -12.65 -15.78 -4.29
CA ALA A 335 -11.46 -15.61 -5.13
C ALA A 335 -11.72 -14.75 -6.37
N VAL A 336 -12.49 -13.68 -6.20
CA VAL A 336 -12.84 -12.73 -7.26
C VAL A 336 -11.58 -12.05 -7.77
N ALA A 337 -11.38 -12.10 -9.09
CA ALA A 337 -10.26 -11.47 -9.79
C ALA A 337 -10.72 -10.38 -10.77
N GLN A 338 -11.98 -10.41 -11.22
CA GLN A 338 -12.48 -9.48 -12.23
C GLN A 338 -13.93 -9.05 -12.00
N VAL A 339 -14.23 -7.80 -12.37
CA VAL A 339 -15.60 -7.30 -12.56
C VAL A 339 -15.71 -6.72 -13.97
N LEU A 340 -16.60 -7.28 -14.80
CA LEU A 340 -16.73 -6.93 -16.21
C LEU A 340 -18.15 -6.44 -16.51
N LEU A 341 -18.26 -5.30 -17.19
CA LEU A 341 -19.53 -4.71 -17.61
C LEU A 341 -19.76 -5.01 -19.09
N SER A 342 -20.98 -5.42 -19.44
CA SER A 342 -21.34 -5.70 -20.84
C SER A 342 -22.78 -5.32 -21.16
N GLY A 343 -23.01 -4.87 -22.40
CA GLY A 343 -24.32 -4.43 -22.86
C GLY A 343 -24.20 -3.28 -23.86
N GLU A 344 -25.27 -2.99 -24.60
CA GLU A 344 -25.26 -1.91 -25.60
C GLU A 344 -25.02 -0.52 -24.99
N ALA A 345 -25.33 -0.36 -23.70
CA ALA A 345 -25.09 0.88 -22.95
C ALA A 345 -23.61 1.14 -22.65
N ILE A 346 -22.79 0.09 -22.57
CA ILE A 346 -21.38 0.18 -22.19
C ILE A 346 -20.55 0.25 -23.46
N VAL A 347 -20.05 1.45 -23.77
CA VAL A 347 -19.29 1.71 -25.00
C VAL A 347 -17.86 2.11 -24.63
N PRO A 348 -16.82 1.39 -25.08
CA PRO A 348 -15.43 1.74 -24.81
C PRO A 348 -15.11 3.18 -25.23
N VAL A 349 -14.47 3.95 -24.34
CA VAL A 349 -14.19 5.38 -24.58
C VAL A 349 -13.36 5.61 -25.83
N GLU A 350 -12.42 4.71 -26.16
CA GLU A 350 -11.63 4.76 -27.40
C GLU A 350 -12.52 4.67 -28.66
N ALA A 351 -13.59 3.88 -28.63
CA ALA A 351 -14.54 3.73 -29.73
C ALA A 351 -15.48 4.95 -29.85
N GLN A 352 -15.72 5.69 -28.76
CA GLN A 352 -16.51 6.93 -28.78
C GLN A 352 -15.73 8.09 -29.45
N ALA A 353 -14.39 8.08 -29.35
CA ALA A 353 -13.52 9.07 -29.97
C ALA A 353 -13.47 8.97 -31.52
N GLU A 354 -13.67 7.77 -32.08
CA GLU A 354 -13.65 7.55 -33.54
C GLU A 354 -14.95 7.97 -34.26
N ALA A 355 -16.07 8.15 -33.54
CA ALA A 355 -17.39 8.41 -34.13
C ALA A 355 -17.72 9.90 -34.38
N THR A 356 -16.85 10.83 -33.98
CA THR A 356 -17.16 12.27 -34.02
C THR A 356 -16.32 13.00 -35.09
N PRO A 357 -16.91 13.62 -36.14
CA PRO A 357 -16.12 14.38 -37.10
C PRO A 357 -15.53 15.63 -36.42
N THR A 358 -14.21 15.75 -36.46
CA THR A 358 -13.43 16.84 -35.87
C THR A 358 -13.93 18.22 -36.32
N PRO A 359 -14.47 19.06 -35.42
CA PRO A 359 -14.50 20.49 -35.66
C PRO A 359 -13.13 21.09 -35.30
N THR A 360 -12.72 22.05 -36.12
CA THR A 360 -11.57 22.94 -35.89
C THR A 360 -11.63 23.56 -34.48
N PRO A 361 -10.52 23.62 -33.73
CA PRO A 361 -10.57 24.00 -32.32
C PRO A 361 -10.88 25.49 -32.17
N GLU A 362 -11.93 25.80 -31.41
CA GLU A 362 -12.02 27.05 -30.66
C GLU A 362 -11.35 26.86 -29.29
N PRO A 363 -10.74 27.89 -28.71
CA PRO A 363 -9.89 27.77 -27.53
C PRO A 363 -10.73 27.39 -26.31
N VAL A 364 -10.34 26.31 -25.62
CA VAL A 364 -10.85 26.02 -24.28
C VAL A 364 -10.31 27.11 -23.35
N GLU A 365 -11.23 27.87 -22.77
CA GLU A 365 -10.96 28.88 -21.77
C GLU A 365 -10.28 28.22 -20.56
N ALA A 366 -9.14 28.77 -20.14
CA ALA A 366 -8.32 28.25 -19.05
C ALA A 366 -9.14 28.14 -17.75
N ALA A 367 -9.00 27.02 -17.04
CA ALA A 367 -9.52 26.86 -15.70
C ALA A 367 -9.06 28.04 -14.83
N ALA A 368 -9.99 28.69 -14.13
CA ALA A 368 -9.66 29.84 -13.29
C ALA A 368 -8.68 29.43 -12.18
N ALA A 369 -7.64 30.24 -11.96
CA ALA A 369 -6.64 29.98 -10.93
C ALA A 369 -7.29 29.87 -9.53
N PRO A 370 -6.89 28.89 -8.71
CA PRO A 370 -7.40 28.75 -7.36
C PRO A 370 -6.99 29.93 -6.48
N GLU A 371 -7.75 30.16 -5.40
CA GLU A 371 -7.48 31.24 -4.45
C GLU A 371 -6.13 31.02 -3.75
N MET A 372 -5.26 32.03 -3.75
CA MET A 372 -3.91 31.96 -3.13
C MET A 372 -3.98 32.04 -1.60
N ALA A 373 -4.53 31.01 -0.97
CA ALA A 373 -4.58 30.90 0.48
C ALA A 373 -3.16 30.78 1.07
N ALA A 374 -2.89 31.54 2.14
CA ALA A 374 -1.61 31.47 2.82
C ALA A 374 -1.40 30.09 3.46
N GLY A 375 -0.21 29.51 3.28
CA GLY A 375 0.14 28.17 3.76
C GLY A 375 -0.42 27.04 2.90
N VAL A 376 -0.91 27.32 1.68
CA VAL A 376 -1.38 26.29 0.75
C VAL A 376 -0.65 26.44 -0.59
N LEU A 377 -0.15 25.33 -1.12
CA LEU A 377 0.39 25.22 -2.48
C LEU A 377 -0.61 24.49 -3.36
N HIS A 378 -1.05 25.12 -4.44
CA HIS A 378 -1.90 24.50 -5.45
C HIS A 378 -1.09 24.09 -6.67
N ILE A 379 -1.26 22.85 -7.11
CA ILE A 379 -0.81 22.35 -8.41
C ILE A 379 -2.05 22.11 -9.26
N TYR A 380 -2.15 22.77 -10.41
CA TYR A 380 -3.35 22.74 -11.26
C TYR A 380 -3.00 23.00 -12.73
N GLY A 381 -4.01 23.10 -13.60
CA GLY A 381 -3.83 23.28 -15.05
C GLY A 381 -4.01 21.96 -15.79
N LYS A 382 -3.10 21.65 -16.74
CA LYS A 382 -3.06 20.39 -17.48
C LYS A 382 -2.48 19.25 -16.64
N VAL A 383 -3.20 18.91 -15.59
CA VAL A 383 -2.94 17.78 -14.70
C VAL A 383 -4.22 16.96 -14.60
N ALA A 384 -4.13 15.63 -14.47
CA ALA A 384 -5.32 14.80 -14.33
C ALA A 384 -6.05 15.10 -13.01
N THR A 385 -5.29 15.33 -11.92
CA THR A 385 -5.83 15.69 -10.61
C THR A 385 -5.14 16.95 -10.07
N PRO A 386 -5.80 18.11 -10.07
CA PRO A 386 -5.31 19.28 -9.34
C PRO A 386 -5.27 19.01 -7.83
N ILE A 387 -4.15 19.31 -7.17
CA ILE A 387 -3.97 19.07 -5.73
C ILE A 387 -3.63 20.38 -5.00
N ALA A 388 -4.15 20.52 -3.79
CA ALA A 388 -3.77 21.56 -2.85
C ALA A 388 -3.05 20.93 -1.65
N TYR A 389 -1.84 21.38 -1.36
CA TYR A 389 -1.01 20.90 -0.26
C TYR A 389 -0.95 21.95 0.85
N ASP A 390 -1.48 21.61 2.01
CA ASP A 390 -1.19 22.31 3.26
C ASP A 390 -0.01 21.66 4.01
N ALA A 391 0.37 22.23 5.16
CA ALA A 391 1.52 21.75 5.92
C ALA A 391 1.36 20.29 6.42
N ALA A 392 0.12 19.86 6.71
CA ALA A 392 -0.15 18.50 7.16
C ALA A 392 -0.04 17.51 5.98
N ALA A 393 -0.52 17.89 4.80
CA ALA A 393 -0.38 17.10 3.58
C ALA A 393 1.11 16.96 3.18
N LEU A 394 1.89 18.04 3.21
CA LEU A 394 3.32 18.00 2.90
C LEU A 394 4.10 17.12 3.89
N ALA A 395 3.73 17.13 5.18
CA ALA A 395 4.32 16.25 6.18
C ALA A 395 4.03 14.76 5.91
N GLN A 396 2.90 14.43 5.26
CA GLN A 396 2.54 13.05 4.89
C GLN A 396 3.23 12.58 3.61
N VAL A 397 3.52 13.49 2.66
CA VAL A 397 4.30 13.15 1.46
C VAL A 397 5.72 12.73 1.84
N GLY A 398 6.29 13.39 2.85
CA GLY A 398 7.60 13.07 3.40
C GLY A 398 8.54 14.26 3.30
N ILE A 399 8.96 14.78 4.47
CA ILE A 399 9.94 15.87 4.55
C ILE A 399 11.33 15.26 4.64
N GLU A 400 12.21 15.67 3.74
CA GLU A 400 13.61 15.26 3.71
C GLU A 400 14.56 16.45 3.68
N THR A 401 15.78 16.22 4.15
CA THR A 401 16.87 17.19 4.07
C THR A 401 17.78 16.87 2.90
N VAL A 402 17.87 17.79 1.94
CA VAL A 402 18.62 17.61 0.69
C VAL A 402 19.65 18.71 0.52
N ALA A 403 20.84 18.35 0.02
CA ALA A 403 21.81 19.33 -0.46
C ALA A 403 21.42 19.79 -1.87
N VAL A 404 21.11 21.07 -2.02
CA VAL A 404 20.69 21.73 -3.26
C VAL A 404 21.78 22.72 -3.70
N GLU A 405 22.14 22.76 -4.98
CA GLU A 405 23.18 23.65 -5.49
C GLU A 405 22.60 25.03 -5.85
N HIS A 406 22.89 26.06 -5.06
CA HIS A 406 22.45 27.43 -5.34
C HIS A 406 23.52 28.21 -6.11
N LEU A 407 23.21 28.69 -7.33
CA LEU A 407 24.18 29.31 -8.26
C LEU A 407 25.05 30.46 -7.68
N LYS A 408 24.58 31.16 -6.63
CA LYS A 408 25.35 32.23 -5.95
C LYS A 408 25.95 31.83 -4.60
N LYS A 409 25.46 30.75 -3.98
CA LYS A 409 25.78 30.38 -2.59
C LYS A 409 26.53 29.05 -2.49
N GLY A 410 26.62 28.30 -3.60
CA GLY A 410 27.09 26.92 -3.60
C GLY A 410 26.04 25.98 -3.01
N ALA A 411 26.44 24.76 -2.70
CA ALA A 411 25.61 23.78 -2.01
C ALA A 411 25.06 24.32 -0.67
N ILE A 412 23.75 24.26 -0.51
CA ILE A 412 23.02 24.57 0.72
C ILE A 412 22.11 23.40 1.09
N SER A 413 21.85 23.19 2.39
CA SER A 413 20.88 22.19 2.83
C SER A 413 19.49 22.81 2.91
N VAL A 414 18.51 22.12 2.33
CA VAL A 414 17.09 22.50 2.29
C VAL A 414 16.29 21.37 2.92
N GLU A 415 15.32 21.69 3.77
CA GLU A 415 14.39 20.75 4.38
C GLU A 415 13.00 20.93 3.76
N GLY A 416 12.46 19.89 3.14
CA GLY A 416 11.24 20.02 2.35
C GLY A 416 10.83 18.77 1.60
N VAL A 417 9.95 18.93 0.61
CA VAL A 417 9.41 17.85 -0.23
C VAL A 417 9.92 17.99 -1.66
N ARG A 418 10.13 16.87 -2.36
CA ARG A 418 10.52 16.85 -3.78
C ARG A 418 9.40 17.38 -4.66
N LEU A 419 9.70 18.33 -5.54
CA LEU A 419 8.69 18.85 -6.47
C LEU A 419 8.20 17.80 -7.48
N ASN A 420 9.06 16.84 -7.84
CA ASN A 420 8.69 15.72 -8.70
C ASN A 420 7.68 14.78 -8.05
N GLU A 421 7.75 14.57 -6.73
CA GLU A 421 6.75 13.76 -6.01
C GLU A 421 5.40 14.47 -5.97
N LEU A 422 5.41 15.78 -5.70
CA LEU A 422 4.18 16.59 -5.70
C LEU A 422 3.54 16.67 -7.09
N LEU A 423 4.34 16.80 -8.15
CA LEU A 423 3.87 16.80 -9.53
C LEU A 423 3.38 15.43 -9.98
N ALA A 424 4.09 14.35 -9.65
CA ALA A 424 3.69 12.99 -10.02
C ALA A 424 2.31 12.64 -9.45
N ALA A 425 2.02 13.05 -8.21
CA ALA A 425 0.72 12.87 -7.59
C ALA A 425 -0.43 13.59 -8.33
N CYS A 426 -0.12 14.62 -9.14
CA CYS A 426 -1.11 15.34 -9.93
C CYS A 426 -1.31 14.76 -11.34
N GLU A 427 -0.45 13.82 -11.78
CA GLU A 427 -0.43 13.23 -13.13
C GLU A 427 -0.47 14.30 -14.26
N PRO A 428 0.64 15.01 -14.52
CA PRO A 428 0.70 16.04 -15.56
C PRO A 428 0.41 15.45 -16.95
N ASP A 429 -0.39 16.16 -17.75
CA ASP A 429 -0.67 15.77 -19.14
C ASP A 429 0.64 15.68 -19.94
N GLY A 430 0.83 14.60 -20.70
CA GLY A 430 2.04 14.39 -21.52
C GLY A 430 2.25 15.43 -22.63
N ALA A 431 1.23 16.23 -22.95
CA ALA A 431 1.32 17.38 -23.85
C ALA A 431 1.63 18.72 -23.13
N ALA A 432 1.71 18.72 -21.80
CA ALA A 432 2.15 19.89 -21.04
C ALA A 432 3.64 20.14 -21.23
N THR A 433 4.02 21.40 -21.36
CA THR A 433 5.41 21.80 -21.67
C THR A 433 5.92 22.88 -20.75
N THR A 434 5.03 23.62 -20.09
CA THR A 434 5.39 24.79 -19.28
C THR A 434 4.82 24.65 -17.88
N LEU A 435 5.60 25.03 -16.87
CA LEU A 435 5.15 25.23 -15.52
C LEU A 435 5.18 26.72 -15.19
N HIS A 436 4.02 27.27 -14.83
CA HIS A 436 3.87 28.65 -14.40
C HIS A 436 3.80 28.72 -12.87
N LEU A 437 4.79 29.39 -12.28
CA LEU A 437 4.95 29.53 -10.83
C LEU A 437 4.35 30.88 -10.42
N THR A 438 3.55 30.93 -9.35
CA THR A 438 3.07 32.20 -8.75
C THR A 438 3.27 32.22 -7.24
N ALA A 439 3.87 33.29 -6.73
CA ALA A 439 4.05 33.58 -5.32
C ALA A 439 2.87 34.34 -4.70
N GLY A 440 2.76 34.31 -3.37
CA GLY A 440 1.71 35.01 -2.63
C GLY A 440 1.73 36.54 -2.79
N ASP A 441 2.87 37.12 -3.17
CA ASP A 441 3.01 38.55 -3.47
C ASP A 441 2.64 38.93 -4.92
N GLY A 442 2.27 37.93 -5.74
CA GLY A 442 1.92 38.08 -7.15
C GLY A 442 3.11 38.02 -8.11
N TYR A 443 4.34 37.77 -7.64
CA TYR A 443 5.44 37.43 -8.52
C TYR A 443 5.13 36.13 -9.27
N ALA A 444 5.36 36.12 -10.59
CA ALA A 444 5.12 34.93 -11.41
C ALA A 444 6.21 34.75 -12.48
N ILE A 445 6.53 33.50 -12.79
CA ILE A 445 7.56 33.13 -13.77
C ILE A 445 7.24 31.77 -14.39
N ASP A 446 7.57 31.61 -15.68
CA ASP A 446 7.45 30.34 -16.41
C ASP A 446 8.79 29.59 -16.44
N MET A 447 8.71 28.26 -16.41
CA MET A 447 9.84 27.37 -16.72
C MET A 447 9.39 26.19 -17.61
N PRO A 448 10.30 25.57 -18.37
CA PRO A 448 10.00 24.30 -19.03
C PRO A 448 9.69 23.22 -18.00
N LEU A 449 8.55 22.53 -18.15
CA LEU A 449 8.16 21.45 -17.23
C LEU A 449 9.20 20.32 -17.25
N ALA A 450 9.77 20.02 -18.40
CA ALA A 450 10.82 19.01 -18.56
C ALA A 450 12.08 19.31 -17.73
N ASP A 451 12.42 20.58 -17.52
CA ASP A 451 13.59 20.94 -16.71
C ASP A 451 13.35 20.64 -15.22
N LEU A 452 12.12 20.82 -14.73
CA LEU A 452 11.75 20.42 -13.37
C LEU A 452 11.70 18.89 -13.23
N LEU A 453 11.08 18.20 -14.19
CA LEU A 453 11.00 16.73 -14.18
C LEU A 453 12.38 16.06 -14.24
N ALA A 454 13.38 16.71 -14.85
CA ALA A 454 14.76 16.24 -14.88
C ALA A 454 15.58 16.64 -13.64
N CYS A 455 15.00 17.40 -12.71
CA CYS A 455 15.69 17.91 -11.52
C CYS A 455 15.35 17.06 -10.29
N ASP A 456 16.14 16.01 -10.08
CA ASP A 456 15.99 15.12 -8.93
C ASP A 456 16.13 15.86 -7.59
N ASP A 457 16.84 16.99 -7.58
CA ASP A 457 17.11 17.79 -6.39
C ASP A 457 16.35 19.12 -6.26
N CYS A 458 15.27 19.29 -7.03
CA CYS A 458 14.37 20.44 -6.91
C CYS A 458 13.34 20.23 -5.80
N MET A 459 13.32 21.15 -4.83
CA MET A 459 12.58 21.01 -3.57
C MET A 459 11.58 22.15 -3.36
N LEU A 460 10.48 21.81 -2.68
CA LEU A 460 9.63 22.74 -1.95
C LEU A 460 10.10 22.78 -0.49
N GLU A 461 10.82 23.83 -0.09
CA GLU A 461 11.20 24.07 1.30
C GLU A 461 9.96 24.40 2.13
N VAL A 462 9.80 23.71 3.26
CA VAL A 462 8.65 23.90 4.16
C VAL A 462 9.14 24.61 5.41
N SER A 463 8.63 25.82 5.66
CA SER A 463 8.99 26.61 6.84
C SER A 463 7.78 27.28 7.49
N ASP A 464 7.95 27.78 8.72
CA ASP A 464 6.94 28.59 9.41
C ASP A 464 6.59 29.89 8.66
N GLU A 465 7.45 30.34 7.74
CA GLU A 465 7.26 31.57 6.95
C GLU A 465 6.53 31.33 5.62
N GLY A 466 6.32 30.07 5.22
CA GLY A 466 5.68 29.70 3.95
C GLY A 466 6.44 28.62 3.19
N TYR A 467 6.17 28.52 1.90
CA TYR A 467 6.77 27.54 1.01
C TYR A 467 7.70 28.20 0.01
N ASP A 468 8.99 27.85 0.05
CA ASP A 468 10.00 28.43 -0.84
C ASP A 468 10.48 27.36 -1.83
N LEU A 469 10.64 27.71 -3.11
CA LEU A 469 11.22 26.82 -4.10
C LEU A 469 12.75 26.85 -4.03
N ALA A 470 13.35 25.66 -3.96
CA ALA A 470 14.79 25.47 -4.08
C ALA A 470 15.09 24.68 -5.36
N MET A 471 15.46 25.41 -6.41
CA MET A 471 15.61 24.88 -7.77
C MET A 471 17.09 24.62 -8.10
N SER A 472 17.60 23.44 -7.71
CA SER A 472 19.02 23.10 -7.79
C SER A 472 19.64 23.36 -9.16
N GLY A 473 20.77 24.08 -9.18
CA GLY A 473 21.49 24.40 -10.41
C GLY A 473 20.75 25.32 -11.39
N MET A 474 19.53 25.76 -11.08
CA MET A 474 18.70 26.59 -11.96
C MET A 474 18.86 28.09 -11.68
N ASP A 475 18.35 28.91 -12.61
CA ASP A 475 18.36 30.36 -12.48
C ASP A 475 17.72 30.82 -11.17
N THR A 476 18.34 31.80 -10.50
CA THR A 476 17.87 32.27 -9.19
C THR A 476 16.49 32.96 -9.21
N GLY A 477 15.94 33.28 -10.38
CA GLY A 477 14.57 33.74 -10.53
C GLY A 477 13.52 32.64 -10.34
N LEU A 478 13.90 31.36 -10.50
CA LEU A 478 13.03 30.21 -10.24
C LEU A 478 13.00 29.79 -8.76
N TRP A 479 13.87 30.37 -7.93
CA TRP A 479 13.87 30.19 -6.47
C TRP A 479 12.80 31.09 -5.84
N VAL A 480 11.55 30.81 -6.19
CA VAL A 480 10.38 31.59 -5.82
C VAL A 480 10.08 31.43 -4.35
N LYS A 481 9.96 32.55 -3.64
CA LYS A 481 9.55 32.55 -2.24
C LYS A 481 8.04 32.59 -2.11
N ASP A 482 7.54 31.99 -1.05
CA ASP A 482 6.12 31.91 -0.75
C ASP A 482 5.27 31.48 -1.95
N VAL A 483 5.69 30.42 -2.64
CA VAL A 483 4.98 29.88 -3.80
C VAL A 483 3.60 29.40 -3.37
N ARG A 484 2.58 29.77 -4.15
CA ARG A 484 1.17 29.43 -3.92
C ARG A 484 0.60 28.59 -5.04
N LEU A 485 1.06 28.80 -6.27
CA LEU A 485 0.49 28.19 -7.45
C LEU A 485 1.58 27.62 -8.35
N LEU A 486 1.38 26.39 -8.78
CA LEU A 486 2.10 25.69 -9.83
C LEU A 486 1.09 25.30 -10.92
N GLU A 487 1.00 26.09 -11.98
CA GLU A 487 0.08 25.83 -13.09
C GLU A 487 0.81 25.11 -14.22
N VAL A 488 0.43 23.86 -14.49
CA VAL A 488 0.94 23.04 -15.59
C VAL A 488 0.20 23.44 -16.88
N LYS A 489 0.92 23.75 -17.95
CA LYS A 489 0.39 24.30 -19.21
C LYS A 489 0.83 23.55 -20.46
#